data_AF-A0A959ZXZ8-F1
#
_entry.id   AF-A0A959ZXZ8-F1
#
_cell.length_a   1.000
_cell.length_b   1.000
_cell.length_c   1.000
_cell.angle_alpha   90.00
_cell.angle_beta   90.00
_cell.angle_gamma   90.00
#
_symmetry.space_group_name_H-M   'P 1'
#
loop_
_entity.id
_entity.type
_entity.pdbx_description
1 polymer ?
#
loop_
_entity_poly.entity_id
_entity_poly.type
_entity_poly.pdbx_seq_one_letter_code
_entity_poly.pdbx_strand_id
1 'polypeptide(L)'
;RAGEVPMLRLRAGAGSAVGPLPAGERDAILYIHGGGYVLGGEGAYAGFAARFAEETGADVYLPDYRLAPEHPFPAALDDVFSAYTAMLELGHSPGRVAVIGDSAGGGLATALMLVLREMTVPAPAALVLISPWLDLTLSGASVAANDRLDPVLRHDFLGEGGRAYAGDLHRSDPRVS
;
A
#
# COMPACT_ATOMS: atom_id res chain seq x y z
N ARG A 1 5.27 18.26 -11.91
CA ARG A 1 6.15 17.50 -11.00
C ARG A 1 5.24 17.01 -9.88
N ALA A 2 4.89 15.73 -9.88
CA ALA A 2 4.12 15.16 -8.78
C ALA A 2 4.91 15.40 -7.48
N GLY A 3 4.23 15.87 -6.44
CA GLY A 3 4.86 16.20 -5.16
C GLY A 3 5.49 14.94 -4.55
N GLU A 4 6.60 15.11 -3.83
CA GLU A 4 7.18 14.03 -3.03
C GLU A 4 6.11 13.52 -2.05
N VAL A 5 5.75 12.25 -2.15
CA VAL A 5 4.88 11.60 -1.17
C VAL A 5 5.70 11.42 0.11
N PRO A 6 5.27 12.00 1.25
CA PRO A 6 5.97 11.80 2.51
C PRO A 6 6.06 10.31 2.83
N MET A 7 7.26 9.84 3.20
CA MET A 7 7.47 8.45 3.59
C MET A 7 8.08 8.38 4.99
N LEU A 8 7.44 7.63 5.88
CA LEU A 8 8.06 7.21 7.12
C LEU A 8 9.06 6.11 6.83
N ARG A 9 10.27 6.24 7.38
CA ARG A 9 11.31 5.24 7.25
C ARG A 9 11.62 4.57 8.59
N LEU A 10 11.62 3.24 8.57
CA LEU A 10 11.94 2.39 9.71
C LEU A 10 13.18 1.56 9.42
N ARG A 11 13.99 1.35 10.45
CA ARG A 11 15.24 0.58 10.39
C ARG A 11 15.44 -0.19 11.68
N ALA A 12 15.95 -1.42 11.60
CA ALA A 12 16.30 -2.19 12.79
C ALA A 12 17.34 -1.46 13.66
N GLY A 13 17.09 -1.37 14.97
CA GLY A 13 18.04 -0.83 15.95
C GLY A 13 18.34 0.68 15.85
N ALA A 14 17.79 1.37 14.85
CA ALA A 14 17.77 2.83 14.76
C ALA A 14 16.31 3.28 14.89
N GLY A 15 16.01 4.27 15.75
CA GLY A 15 14.64 4.76 15.89
C GLY A 15 14.02 5.21 14.55
N SER A 16 12.70 5.44 14.53
CA SER A 16 12.00 5.97 13.36
C SER A 16 12.58 7.32 12.95
N ALA A 17 12.88 7.51 11.66
CA ALA A 17 13.33 8.79 11.13
C ALA A 17 12.46 9.19 9.94
N VAL A 18 12.05 10.46 9.91
CA VAL A 18 11.48 11.10 8.72
C VAL A 18 12.61 11.92 8.08
N GLY A 19 13.00 11.60 6.85
CA GLY A 19 14.13 12.27 6.18
C GLY A 19 14.52 11.61 4.86
N PRO A 20 15.44 12.23 4.10
CA PRO A 20 15.83 11.74 2.78
C PRO A 20 16.39 10.32 2.84
N LEU A 21 16.04 9.48 1.87
CA LEU A 21 16.51 8.10 1.82
C LEU A 21 18.03 8.11 1.58
N PRO A 22 18.83 7.34 2.33
CA PRO A 22 20.23 7.14 2.02
C PRO A 22 20.34 6.34 0.72
N ALA A 23 21.47 6.51 0.03
CA ALA A 23 21.75 5.81 -1.23
C ALA A 23 21.52 4.29 -1.12
N GLY A 24 20.87 3.72 -2.16
CA GLY A 24 20.31 2.37 -2.19
C GLY A 24 21.32 1.21 -2.24
N GLU A 25 21.99 0.93 -1.13
CA GLU A 25 22.86 -0.26 -0.98
C GLU A 25 22.23 -1.39 -0.15
N ARG A 26 21.02 -1.18 0.39
CA ARG A 26 20.33 -2.15 1.25
C ARG A 26 19.04 -2.66 0.62
N ASP A 27 18.62 -3.84 1.04
CA ASP A 27 17.28 -4.34 0.76
C ASP A 27 16.26 -3.38 1.37
N ALA A 28 15.17 -3.17 0.64
CA ALA A 28 14.13 -2.23 0.99
C ALA A 28 12.75 -2.85 0.83
N ILE A 29 11.82 -2.37 1.66
CA ILE A 29 10.43 -2.78 1.65
C ILE A 29 9.59 -1.51 1.49
N LEU A 30 8.77 -1.45 0.44
CA LEU A 30 7.66 -0.50 0.36
C LEU A 30 6.44 -1.16 1.01
N TYR A 31 6.04 -0.68 2.18
CA TYR A 31 4.88 -1.19 2.91
C TYR A 31 3.68 -0.28 2.67
N ILE A 32 2.65 -0.79 2.01
CA ILE A 32 1.42 -0.08 1.67
C ILE A 32 0.33 -0.54 2.64
N HIS A 33 -0.09 0.34 3.54
CA HIS A 33 -0.97 -0.03 4.64
C HIS A 33 -2.43 -0.29 4.21
N GLY A 34 -3.16 -1.05 5.02
CA GLY A 34 -4.60 -1.24 4.91
C GLY A 34 -5.43 -0.05 5.41
N GLY A 35 -6.63 -0.32 5.94
CA GLY A 35 -7.54 0.73 6.42
C GLY A 35 -8.65 1.12 5.44
N GLY A 36 -8.97 0.23 4.49
CA GLY A 36 -10.14 0.41 3.62
C GLY A 36 -10.05 1.62 2.69
N TYR A 37 -8.84 2.12 2.39
CA TYR A 37 -8.55 3.35 1.64
C TYR A 37 -8.99 4.66 2.30
N VAL A 38 -9.62 4.58 3.48
CA VAL A 38 -10.24 5.73 4.18
C VAL A 38 -9.63 5.96 5.56
N LEU A 39 -8.87 5.00 6.08
CA LEU A 39 -8.16 5.06 7.35
C LEU A 39 -6.69 4.69 7.14
N GLY A 40 -5.86 5.17 8.05
CA GLY A 40 -4.40 5.02 8.00
C GLY A 40 -3.70 6.37 8.14
N GLY A 41 -2.38 6.40 7.94
CA GLY A 41 -1.55 7.60 8.09
C GLY A 41 -0.62 7.61 9.31
N GLU A 42 0.11 8.73 9.47
CA GLU A 42 1.11 9.14 10.48
C GLU A 42 1.68 8.06 11.43
N GLY A 43 2.00 6.88 10.90
CA GLY A 43 2.62 5.79 11.66
C GLY A 43 1.66 4.87 12.43
N ALA A 44 0.35 4.87 12.14
CA ALA A 44 -0.58 3.87 12.69
C ALA A 44 -0.11 2.42 12.44
N TYR A 45 0.55 2.20 11.31
CA TYR A 45 1.15 0.92 10.93
C TYR A 45 2.65 0.82 11.23
N ALA A 46 3.27 1.85 11.83
CA ALA A 46 4.71 1.88 12.06
C ALA A 46 5.17 0.73 12.98
N GLY A 47 4.40 0.42 14.03
CA GLY A 47 4.74 -0.69 14.93
C GLY A 47 4.69 -2.06 14.23
N PHE A 48 3.70 -2.27 13.37
CA PHE A 48 3.61 -3.51 12.58
C PHE A 48 4.70 -3.56 11.51
N ALA A 49 4.92 -2.46 10.80
CA ALA A 49 5.95 -2.33 9.77
C ALA A 49 7.38 -2.45 10.32
N ALA A 50 7.62 -1.98 11.55
CA ALA A 50 8.92 -2.07 12.22
C ALA A 50 9.35 -3.54 12.42
N ARG A 51 8.41 -4.47 12.59
CA ARG A 51 8.73 -5.90 12.68
C ARG A 51 9.38 -6.42 11.41
N PHE A 52 8.97 -5.95 10.23
CA PHE A 52 9.67 -6.32 9.00
C PHE A 52 11.10 -5.79 8.98
N ALA A 53 11.33 -4.56 9.45
CA ALA A 53 12.69 -4.02 9.54
C ALA A 53 13.56 -4.85 10.49
N GLU A 54 13.04 -5.20 11.67
CA GLU A 54 13.72 -6.02 12.69
C GLU A 54 14.06 -7.42 12.17
N GLU A 55 13.12 -8.11 11.54
CA GLU A 55 13.28 -9.51 11.13
C GLU A 55 14.08 -9.66 9.82
N THR A 56 13.99 -8.68 8.91
CA THR A 56 14.66 -8.77 7.59
C THR A 56 15.96 -7.99 7.50
N GLY A 57 16.19 -7.02 8.39
CA GLY A 57 17.31 -6.08 8.30
C GLY A 57 17.22 -5.08 7.13
N ALA A 58 16.11 -5.09 6.39
CA ALA A 58 15.79 -4.15 5.33
C ALA A 58 15.33 -2.79 5.88
N ASP A 59 15.44 -1.76 5.05
CA ASP A 59 14.77 -0.48 5.31
C ASP A 59 13.30 -0.59 4.92
N VAL A 60 12.38 -0.16 5.80
CA VAL A 60 10.95 -0.18 5.50
C VAL A 60 10.46 1.25 5.29
N TYR A 61 9.79 1.47 4.16
CA TYR A 61 9.21 2.74 3.74
C TYR A 61 7.69 2.63 3.76
N LEU A 62 7.03 3.53 4.50
CA LEU A 62 5.59 3.65 4.54
C LEU A 62 5.20 4.98 3.89
N PRO A 63 4.63 4.99 2.67
CA PRO A 63 4.10 6.21 2.08
C PRO A 63 2.82 6.64 2.79
N ASP A 64 2.73 7.93 3.10
CA ASP A 64 1.51 8.58 3.58
C ASP A 64 0.63 8.93 2.36
N TYR A 65 0.04 7.89 1.76
CA TYR A 65 -0.75 8.04 0.55
C TYR A 65 -2.12 8.67 0.86
N ARG A 66 -2.64 9.46 -0.07
CA ARG A 66 -3.91 10.17 0.08
C ARG A 66 -5.10 9.21 0.24
N LEU A 67 -6.00 9.55 1.16
CA LEU A 67 -7.16 8.73 1.54
C LEU A 67 -8.46 9.29 0.96
N ALA A 68 -9.41 8.39 0.73
CA ALA A 68 -10.79 8.73 0.42
C ALA A 68 -11.58 9.06 1.71
N PRO A 69 -12.69 9.81 1.63
CA PRO A 69 -13.34 10.35 0.42
C PRO A 69 -12.72 11.63 -0.13
N GLU A 70 -11.79 12.28 0.58
CA GLU A 70 -11.16 13.54 0.16
C GLU A 70 -10.39 13.37 -1.16
N HIS A 71 -9.77 12.20 -1.32
CA HIS A 71 -8.99 11.84 -2.48
C HIS A 71 -9.35 10.42 -2.96
N PRO A 72 -10.44 10.26 -3.72
CA PRO A 72 -10.82 8.97 -4.29
C PRO A 72 -9.80 8.51 -5.33
N PHE A 73 -10.01 7.31 -5.89
CA PHE A 73 -9.24 6.78 -7.01
C PHE A 73 -9.08 7.84 -8.12
N PRO A 74 -7.87 8.02 -8.69
CA PRO A 74 -6.66 7.21 -8.53
C PRO A 74 -5.66 7.72 -7.49
N ALA A 75 -6.02 8.67 -6.61
CA ALA A 75 -5.03 9.40 -5.80
C ALA A 75 -4.06 8.51 -5.00
N ALA A 76 -4.58 7.52 -4.28
CA ALA A 76 -3.75 6.57 -3.54
C ALA A 76 -2.81 5.74 -4.45
N LEU A 77 -3.27 5.36 -5.65
CA LEU A 77 -2.47 4.61 -6.63
C LEU A 77 -1.34 5.47 -7.20
N ASP A 78 -1.64 6.73 -7.51
CA ASP A 78 -0.64 7.69 -7.98
C ASP A 78 0.46 7.92 -6.94
N ASP A 79 0.08 7.97 -5.67
CA ASP A 79 1.01 8.19 -4.56
C ASP A 79 1.92 6.98 -4.33
N VAL A 80 1.38 5.76 -4.31
CA VAL A 80 2.22 4.55 -4.15
C VAL A 80 3.12 4.32 -5.37
N PHE A 81 2.67 4.66 -6.58
CA PHE A 81 3.52 4.64 -7.77
C PHE A 81 4.66 5.65 -7.64
N SER A 82 4.36 6.88 -7.24
CA SER A 82 5.36 7.94 -7.03
C SER A 82 6.37 7.55 -5.95
N ALA A 83 5.92 6.93 -4.86
CA ALA A 83 6.78 6.43 -3.79
C ALA A 83 7.75 5.34 -4.28
N TYR A 84 7.23 4.36 -5.04
CA TYR A 84 8.08 3.30 -5.61
C TYR A 84 9.12 3.87 -6.58
N THR A 85 8.73 4.75 -7.50
CA THR A 85 9.68 5.35 -8.45
C THR A 85 10.71 6.23 -7.74
N ALA A 86 10.32 6.98 -6.71
CA ALA A 86 11.24 7.77 -5.91
C ALA A 86 12.30 6.89 -5.22
N MET A 87 11.93 5.70 -4.72
CA MET A 87 12.90 4.75 -4.19
C MET A 87 13.94 4.32 -5.24
N LEU A 88 13.50 4.06 -6.48
CA LEU A 88 14.41 3.71 -7.58
C LEU A 88 15.33 4.88 -7.95
N GLU A 89 14.81 6.10 -8.00
CA GLU A 89 15.58 7.33 -8.26
C GLU A 89 16.64 7.59 -7.18
N LEU A 90 16.39 7.16 -5.94
CA LEU A 90 17.33 7.22 -4.81
C LEU A 90 18.35 6.06 -4.80
N GLY A 91 18.34 5.24 -5.85
CA GLY A 91 19.34 4.21 -6.10
C GLY A 91 18.99 2.84 -5.55
N HIS A 92 17.79 2.62 -5.02
CA HIS A 92 17.37 1.27 -4.66
C HIS A 92 17.20 0.43 -5.94
N SER A 93 17.98 -0.64 -6.06
CA SER A 93 17.83 -1.58 -7.18
C SER A 93 16.47 -2.29 -7.10
N PRO A 94 15.67 -2.36 -8.19
CA PRO A 94 14.38 -3.04 -8.19
C PRO A 94 14.45 -4.48 -7.66
N GLY A 95 15.53 -5.20 -7.99
CA GLY A 95 15.81 -6.57 -7.53
C GLY A 95 16.14 -6.70 -6.03
N ARG A 96 16.14 -5.59 -5.29
CA ARG A 96 16.32 -5.51 -3.83
C ARG A 96 15.18 -4.79 -3.13
N VAL A 97 14.11 -4.46 -3.86
CA VAL A 97 12.89 -3.88 -3.30
C VAL A 97 11.81 -4.95 -3.25
N ALA A 98 11.19 -5.14 -2.10
CA ALA A 98 9.93 -5.88 -1.97
C ALA A 98 8.78 -4.88 -1.76
N VAL A 99 7.60 -5.22 -2.28
CA VAL A 99 6.35 -4.48 -1.99
C VAL A 99 5.48 -5.38 -1.12
N ILE A 100 5.02 -4.84 0.02
CA ILE A 100 4.11 -5.52 0.94
C ILE A 100 2.85 -4.68 1.06
N GLY A 101 1.68 -5.32 1.00
CA GLY A 101 0.41 -4.64 1.24
C GLY A 101 -0.58 -5.49 2.03
N ASP A 102 -1.27 -4.87 2.99
CA ASP A 102 -2.33 -5.51 3.77
C ASP A 102 -3.71 -4.94 3.44
N SER A 103 -4.76 -5.78 3.42
CA SER A 103 -6.14 -5.33 3.17
C SER A 103 -6.25 -4.45 1.90
N ALA A 104 -6.76 -3.22 2.02
CA ALA A 104 -6.80 -2.21 0.95
C ALA A 104 -5.43 -1.91 0.33
N GLY A 105 -4.38 -1.88 1.15
CA GLY A 105 -2.99 -1.72 0.70
C GLY A 105 -2.51 -2.91 -0.12
N GLY A 106 -3.04 -4.11 0.12
CA GLY A 106 -2.83 -5.27 -0.76
C GLY A 106 -3.47 -5.09 -2.14
N GLY A 107 -4.64 -4.44 -2.20
CA GLY A 107 -5.26 -4.00 -3.45
C GLY A 107 -4.40 -2.99 -4.19
N LEU A 108 -3.93 -1.94 -3.50
CA LEU A 108 -3.00 -0.95 -4.08
C LEU A 108 -1.69 -1.58 -4.55
N ALA A 109 -1.10 -2.49 -3.77
CA ALA A 109 0.13 -3.18 -4.14
C ALA A 109 -0.04 -4.01 -5.42
N THR A 110 -1.21 -4.63 -5.58
CA THR A 110 -1.56 -5.39 -6.79
C THR A 110 -1.77 -4.46 -7.99
N ALA A 111 -2.53 -3.36 -7.81
CA ALA A 111 -2.76 -2.35 -8.84
C ALA A 111 -1.44 -1.68 -9.28
N LEU A 112 -0.52 -1.44 -8.34
CA LEU A 112 0.82 -0.93 -8.62
C LEU A 112 1.56 -1.85 -9.59
N MET A 113 1.52 -3.17 -9.41
CA MET A 113 2.20 -4.09 -10.35
C MET A 113 1.67 -3.98 -11.78
N LEU A 114 0.37 -3.73 -11.95
CA LEU A 114 -0.25 -3.52 -13.26
C LEU A 114 0.27 -2.22 -13.89
N VAL A 115 0.29 -1.13 -13.12
CA VAL A 115 0.79 0.17 -13.59
C VAL A 115 2.28 0.12 -13.90
N LEU A 116 3.11 -0.53 -13.07
CA LEU A 116 4.54 -0.70 -13.34
C LEU A 116 4.77 -1.41 -14.68
N ARG A 117 4.00 -2.47 -14.95
CA ARG A 117 4.06 -3.19 -16.22
C ARG A 117 3.66 -2.30 -17.40
N GLU A 118 2.56 -1.56 -17.28
CA GLU A 118 2.05 -0.66 -18.32
C GLU A 118 3.05 0.46 -18.64
N MET A 119 3.64 1.05 -17.60
CA MET A 119 4.60 2.15 -17.69
C MET A 119 6.03 1.68 -17.99
N THR A 120 6.25 0.36 -18.15
CA THR A 120 7.58 -0.24 -18.39
C THR A 120 8.60 0.13 -17.29
N VAL A 121 8.13 0.28 -16.06
CA VAL A 121 8.97 0.48 -14.88
C VAL A 121 9.37 -0.90 -14.33
N PRO A 122 10.65 -1.14 -13.97
CA PRO A 122 11.08 -2.42 -13.43
C PRO A 122 10.28 -2.85 -12.19
N ALA A 123 9.82 -4.10 -12.19
CA ALA A 123 9.09 -4.69 -11.08
C ALA A 123 9.99 -4.88 -9.85
N PRO A 124 9.41 -4.87 -8.63
CA PRO A 124 10.13 -5.24 -7.41
C PRO A 124 10.53 -6.72 -7.44
N ALA A 125 11.46 -7.09 -6.57
CA ALA A 125 11.90 -8.47 -6.35
C ALA A 125 10.79 -9.39 -5.85
N ALA A 126 9.83 -8.84 -5.10
CA ALA A 126 8.72 -9.61 -4.52
C ALA A 126 7.48 -8.72 -4.31
N LEU A 127 6.32 -9.37 -4.38
CA LEU A 127 5.03 -8.85 -3.92
C LEU A 127 4.53 -9.77 -2.80
N VAL A 128 4.23 -9.19 -1.63
CA VAL A 128 3.64 -9.91 -0.49
C VAL A 128 2.27 -9.30 -0.18
N LEU A 129 1.24 -10.14 -0.15
CA LEU A 129 -0.13 -9.71 0.10
C LEU A 129 -0.65 -10.34 1.39
N ILE A 130 -1.12 -9.50 2.31
CA ILE A 130 -1.65 -9.93 3.61
C ILE A 130 -3.15 -9.64 3.62
N SER A 131 -3.97 -10.69 3.52
CA SER A 131 -5.44 -10.58 3.44
C SER A 131 -5.91 -9.49 2.46
N PRO A 132 -5.46 -9.51 1.19
CA PRO A 132 -5.66 -8.40 0.27
C PRO A 132 -7.14 -8.20 -0.08
N TRP A 133 -7.56 -6.96 -0.19
CA TRP A 133 -8.88 -6.60 -0.68
C TRP A 133 -8.80 -6.33 -2.19
N LEU A 134 -9.24 -7.31 -2.98
CA LEU A 134 -9.14 -7.31 -4.45
C LEU A 134 -10.51 -7.25 -5.15
N ASP A 135 -11.61 -7.16 -4.40
CA ASP A 135 -12.96 -7.09 -4.96
C ASP A 135 -13.81 -6.12 -4.13
N LEU A 136 -13.98 -4.90 -4.62
CA LEU A 136 -14.78 -3.86 -3.96
C LEU A 136 -16.28 -4.09 -4.12
N THR A 137 -16.71 -5.02 -4.98
CA THR A 137 -18.12 -5.39 -5.10
C THR A 137 -18.60 -6.19 -3.90
N LEU A 138 -17.67 -6.82 -3.17
CA LEU A 138 -17.93 -7.73 -2.05
C LEU A 138 -18.70 -8.99 -2.47
N SER A 139 -18.48 -9.46 -3.70
CA SER A 139 -19.22 -10.59 -4.29
C SER A 139 -18.75 -11.97 -3.80
N GLY A 140 -17.57 -12.03 -3.17
CA GLY A 140 -17.00 -13.28 -2.67
C GLY A 140 -17.90 -13.97 -1.64
N ALA A 141 -18.11 -15.28 -1.81
CA ALA A 141 -18.96 -16.07 -0.90
C ALA A 141 -18.50 -16.02 0.57
N SER A 142 -17.20 -15.81 0.80
CA SER A 142 -16.62 -15.65 2.14
C SER A 142 -17.11 -14.38 2.85
N VAL A 143 -17.47 -13.33 2.12
CA VAL A 143 -18.01 -12.08 2.72
C VAL A 143 -19.30 -12.39 3.47
N ALA A 144 -20.25 -13.07 2.82
CA ALA A 144 -21.52 -13.43 3.44
C ALA A 144 -21.33 -14.48 4.54
N ALA A 145 -20.46 -15.48 4.33
CA ALA A 145 -20.21 -16.53 5.31
C ALA A 145 -19.57 -16.01 6.61
N ASN A 146 -18.73 -14.97 6.52
CA ASN A 146 -17.98 -14.44 7.66
C ASN A 146 -18.53 -13.13 8.24
N ASP A 147 -19.59 -12.53 7.68
CA ASP A 147 -20.10 -11.21 8.12
C ASP A 147 -20.44 -11.11 9.62
N ARG A 148 -20.80 -12.24 10.25
CA ARG A 148 -21.06 -12.32 11.70
C ARG A 148 -19.90 -12.86 12.53
N LEU A 149 -18.85 -13.35 11.87
CA LEU A 149 -17.67 -13.94 12.49
C LEU A 149 -16.48 -12.98 12.49
N ASP A 150 -16.40 -12.08 11.50
CA ASP A 150 -15.33 -11.09 11.39
C ASP A 150 -15.61 -9.88 12.29
N PRO A 151 -14.81 -9.64 13.34
CA PRO A 151 -15.05 -8.55 14.28
C PRO A 151 -14.69 -7.17 13.71
N VAL A 152 -14.00 -7.10 12.58
CA VAL A 152 -13.41 -5.86 12.03
C VAL A 152 -13.92 -5.56 10.62
N LEU A 153 -13.89 -6.52 9.71
CA LEU A 153 -14.18 -6.34 8.28
C LEU A 153 -15.64 -6.62 7.94
N ARG A 154 -16.55 -5.91 8.63
CA ARG A 154 -17.99 -6.06 8.42
C ARG A 154 -18.42 -5.46 7.08
N HIS A 155 -19.50 -6.01 6.50
CA HIS A 155 -19.97 -5.62 5.19
C HIS A 155 -20.24 -4.10 5.04
N ASP A 156 -20.76 -3.45 6.09
CA ASP A 156 -21.03 -2.01 6.05
C ASP A 156 -19.76 -1.17 5.91
N PHE A 157 -18.73 -1.47 6.71
CA PHE A 157 -17.43 -0.77 6.65
C PHE A 157 -16.75 -0.96 5.29
N LEU A 158 -16.67 -2.21 4.80
CA LEU A 158 -16.11 -2.50 3.48
C LEU A 158 -16.92 -1.85 2.36
N GLY A 159 -18.25 -1.83 2.49
CA GLY A 159 -19.14 -1.20 1.52
C GLY A 159 -18.91 0.31 1.43
N GLU A 160 -18.78 0.99 2.58
CA GLU A 160 -18.50 2.42 2.65
C GLU A 160 -17.12 2.78 2.12
N GLY A 161 -16.07 2.09 2.60
CA GLY A 161 -14.70 2.31 2.13
C GLY A 161 -14.56 2.09 0.62
N GLY A 162 -15.20 1.04 0.09
CA GLY A 162 -15.13 0.72 -1.34
C GLY A 162 -15.83 1.75 -2.21
N ARG A 163 -16.96 2.32 -1.73
CA ARG A 163 -17.65 3.42 -2.42
C ARG A 163 -16.84 4.72 -2.35
N ALA A 164 -16.32 5.06 -1.18
CA ALA A 164 -15.51 6.25 -1.00
C ALA A 164 -14.27 6.22 -1.89
N TYR A 165 -13.58 5.08 -1.95
CA TYR A 165 -12.39 4.91 -2.78
C TYR A 165 -12.70 4.90 -4.28
N ALA A 166 -13.70 4.14 -4.72
CA ALA A 166 -14.04 4.07 -6.15
C ALA A 166 -14.49 5.42 -6.71
N GLY A 167 -15.03 6.31 -5.86
CA GLY A 167 -15.56 7.60 -6.26
C GLY A 167 -16.70 7.41 -7.27
N ASP A 168 -16.53 7.96 -8.47
CA ASP A 168 -17.51 7.84 -9.55
C ASP A 168 -17.42 6.51 -10.33
N LEU A 169 -16.36 5.71 -10.11
CA LEU A 169 -16.21 4.43 -10.79
C LEU A 169 -17.15 3.37 -10.22
N HIS A 170 -17.60 2.47 -11.11
CA HIS A 170 -18.27 1.28 -10.65
C HIS A 170 -17.29 0.40 -9.87
N ARG A 171 -17.74 -0.21 -8.78
CA ARG A 171 -16.89 -1.06 -7.91
C ARG A 171 -16.38 -2.34 -8.58
N SER A 172 -16.82 -2.65 -9.80
CA SER A 172 -16.31 -3.76 -10.62
C SER A 172 -15.38 -3.28 -11.73
N ASP A 173 -15.01 -2.00 -11.75
CA ASP A 173 -14.02 -1.48 -12.69
C ASP A 173 -12.66 -2.14 -12.37
N PRO A 174 -11.98 -2.75 -13.36
CA PRO A 174 -10.76 -3.52 -13.13
C PRO A 174 -9.60 -2.70 -12.56
N ARG A 175 -9.70 -1.37 -12.57
CA ARG A 175 -8.70 -0.47 -11.98
C ARG A 175 -8.82 -0.36 -10.47
N VAL A 176 -9.98 -0.72 -9.90
CA VAL A 176 -10.23 -0.71 -8.46
C VAL A 176 -10.57 -2.10 -7.91
N SER A 177 -10.74 -3.12 -8.75
CA SER A 177 -10.97 -4.53 -8.37
C SER A 177 -10.32 -5.51 -9.33
#